data_AF-A0A0F8ZJK5-F1
#
_entry.id   AF-A0A0F8ZJK5-F1
#
_cell.length_a   1.000
_cell.length_b   1.000
_cell.length_c   1.000
_cell.angle_alpha   90.00
_cell.angle_beta   90.00
_cell.angle_gamma   90.00
#
_symmetry.space_group_name_H-M   'P 1'
#
loop_
_entity.id
_entity.type
_entity.pdbx_description
1 polymer ?
#
loop_
_entity_poly.entity_id
_entity_poly.type
_entity_poly.pdbx_seq_one_letter_code
_entity_poly.pdbx_strand_id
1 'polypeptide(L)' 'MPTIKRQCEKIKHNSLCPCGSNMKYKNCCLKKINDKSQQTYEMIHESKRIGKAKKIVAAAIKFDIDHPIILPD' A
#
# COMPACT_ATOMS: atom_id res chain seq x y z
N MET A 1 16.23 7.30 34.65
CA MET A 1 15.17 6.88 33.71
C MET A 1 14.77 5.45 34.04
N PRO A 2 13.51 5.17 34.42
CA PRO A 2 13.05 3.81 34.65
C PRO A 2 12.90 3.06 33.33
N THR A 3 13.39 1.82 33.28
CA THR A 3 13.28 0.96 32.09
C THR A 3 11.90 0.30 32.08
N ILE A 4 11.02 0.75 31.17
CA ILE A 4 9.69 0.15 30.99
C ILE A 4 9.86 -1.24 30.35
N LYS A 5 9.54 -2.30 31.09
CA LYS A 5 9.48 -3.67 30.56
C LYS A 5 8.13 -3.89 29.87
N ARG A 6 8.15 -4.57 28.72
CA ARG A 6 6.93 -4.95 28.00
C ARG A 6 6.17 -5.99 28.83
N GLN A 7 4.87 -5.80 29.00
CA GLN A 7 3.99 -6.73 29.72
C GLN A 7 3.60 -7.96 28.88
N CYS A 8 3.79 -7.92 27.56
CA CYS A 8 3.43 -8.99 26.63
C CYS A 8 4.62 -9.89 26.26
N GLU A 9 4.36 -11.20 26.20
CA GLU A 9 5.34 -12.20 25.76
C GLU A 9 5.68 -12.05 24.28
N LYS A 10 6.96 -12.16 23.95
CA LYS A 10 7.42 -12.10 22.56
C LYS A 10 7.21 -13.45 21.88
N ILE A 11 6.36 -13.49 20.86
CA ILE A 11 6.15 -14.68 20.02
C ILE A 11 7.42 -14.94 19.18
N LYS A 12 7.96 -16.16 19.25
CA LYS A 12 9.12 -16.57 18.45
C LYS A 12 8.69 -16.93 17.03
N HIS A 13 9.51 -16.64 16.02
CA HIS A 13 9.19 -16.98 14.62
C HIS A 13 8.90 -18.46 14.37
N ASN A 14 9.67 -19.35 15.00
CA ASN A 14 9.55 -20.79 14.83
C ASN A 14 8.52 -21.45 15.77
N SER A 15 7.93 -20.70 16.72
CA SER A 15 6.88 -21.26 17.58
C SER A 15 5.59 -21.46 16.80
N LEU A 16 4.69 -22.30 17.31
CA LEU A 16 3.35 -22.43 16.76
C LEU A 16 2.63 -21.08 16.79
N CYS A 17 1.84 -20.81 15.75
CA CYS A 17 1.03 -19.61 15.67
C CYS A 17 -0.06 -19.64 16.73
N PRO A 18 -0.27 -18.55 17.51
CA PRO A 18 -1.36 -18.47 18.48
C PRO A 18 -2.76 -18.42 17.82
N CYS A 19 -2.82 -18.35 16.50
CA CYS A 19 -4.04 -18.32 15.71
C CYS A 19 -4.71 -19.70 15.52
N GLY A 20 -4.17 -20.78 16.10
CA GLY A 20 -4.75 -22.12 16.02
C GLY A 20 -4.50 -22.88 14.72
N SER A 21 -3.68 -22.35 13.82
CA SER A 21 -3.42 -22.96 12.50
C SER A 21 -2.44 -24.14 12.53
N ASN A 22 -1.86 -24.46 13.69
CA ASN A 22 -0.79 -25.46 13.87
C ASN A 22 0.46 -25.25 12.98
N MET A 23 0.59 -24.09 12.33
CA MET A 23 1.76 -23.72 11.54
C MET A 23 2.73 -22.89 12.38
N LYS A 24 4.02 -22.89 12.01
CA LYS A 24 5.01 -21.96 12.57
C LYS A 24 4.56 -20.51 12.34
N TYR A 25 4.70 -19.64 13.35
CA TYR A 25 4.23 -18.25 13.31
C TYR A 25 4.73 -17.49 12.08
N LYS A 26 6.00 -17.68 11.72
CA LYS A 26 6.62 -17.08 10.53
C LYS A 26 5.92 -17.45 9.21
N ASN A 27 5.35 -18.65 9.12
CA ASN A 27 4.67 -19.15 7.93
C ASN A 27 3.15 -18.92 7.99
N CYS A 28 2.64 -18.33 9.07
CA CYS A 28 1.21 -18.12 9.27
C CYS A 28 0.86 -16.63 9.40
N CYS A 29 0.51 -16.15 10.60
CA CYS A 29 0.08 -14.78 10.81
C CYS A 29 1.16 -13.77 10.41
N LEU A 30 2.44 -14.05 10.65
CA LEU A 30 3.49 -13.10 10.28
C LEU A 30 3.57 -12.92 8.76
N LYS A 31 3.56 -14.02 7.99
CA LYS A 31 3.51 -13.98 6.53
C LYS A 31 2.28 -13.21 6.05
N LYS A 32 1.09 -13.51 6.61
CA LYS A 32 -0.16 -12.80 6.28
C LYS A 32 -0.07 -11.29 6.55
N ILE A 33 0.55 -10.87 7.65
CA ILE A 33 0.74 -9.45 7.97
C ILE A 33 1.66 -8.81 6.93
N ASN A 34 2.77 -9.47 6.60
CA ASN A 34 3.72 -8.96 5.60
C ASN A 34 3.09 -8.86 4.21
N ASP A 35 2.39 -9.91 3.76
CA ASP A 35 1.71 -9.94 2.47
C ASP A 35 0.64 -8.83 2.37
N LYS A 36 -0.15 -8.61 3.44
CA LYS A 36 -1.09 -7.49 3.52
C LYS A 36 -0.38 -6.13 3.44
N SER A 37 0.74 -5.97 4.14
CA SER A 37 1.53 -4.74 4.09
C SER A 37 2.01 -4.45 2.66
N GLN A 38 2.53 -5.45 1.95
CA GLN A 38 2.98 -5.29 0.56
C GLN A 38 1.80 -4.92 -0.35
N GLN A 39 0.69 -5.65 -0.25
CA GLN A 39 -0.51 -5.34 -1.01
C GLN A 39 -0.99 -3.90 -0.79
N THR A 40 -1.02 -3.42 0.47
CA THR A 40 -1.41 -2.03 0.75
C THR A 40 -0.43 -1.02 0.15
N TYR A 41 0.88 -1.29 0.19
CA TYR A 41 1.89 -0.42 -0.42
C TYR A 41 1.71 -0.32 -1.95
N GLU A 42 1.51 -1.45 -2.61
CA GLU A 42 1.25 -1.53 -4.05
C GLU A 42 -0.02 -0.76 -4.42
N MET A 43 -1.12 -0.98 -3.70
CA MET A 43 -2.38 -0.26 -3.91
C MET A 43 -2.21 1.26 -3.78
N ILE A 44 -1.50 1.73 -2.74
CA ILE A 44 -1.22 3.15 -2.53
C ILE A 44 -0.35 3.70 -3.66
N HIS A 45 0.69 2.98 -4.07
CA HIS A 45 1.60 3.42 -5.12
C HIS A 45 0.88 3.52 -6.47
N GLU A 46 0.06 2.53 -6.81
CA GLU A 46 -0.73 2.53 -8.05
C GLU A 46 -1.76 3.66 -8.06
N SER A 47 -2.46 3.88 -6.93
CA SER A 47 -3.39 5.01 -6.79
C SER A 47 -2.70 6.35 -7.04
N LYS A 48 -1.46 6.52 -6.56
CA LYS A 48 -0.65 7.72 -6.82
C LYS A 48 -0.27 7.85 -8.31
N ARG A 49 0.07 6.75 -8.99
CA ARG A 49 0.36 6.75 -10.44
C ARG A 49 -0.85 7.18 -11.26
N ILE A 50 -2.00 6.57 -10.98
CA ILE A 50 -3.28 6.90 -11.63
C ILE A 50 -3.62 8.38 -11.40
N GLY A 51 -3.48 8.88 -10.16
CA GLY A 51 -3.73 10.28 -9.82
C GLY A 51 -2.83 11.25 -10.61
N LYS A 52 -1.54 10.93 -10.78
CA LYS A 52 -0.62 11.72 -11.61
C LYS A 52 -1.03 11.70 -13.08
N ALA A 53 -1.35 10.54 -13.64
CA ALA A 53 -1.78 10.41 -15.04
C ALA A 53 -3.07 11.22 -15.30
N LYS A 54 -4.06 11.13 -14.41
CA LYS A 54 -5.30 11.91 -14.50
C LYS A 54 -5.06 13.42 -14.54
N LYS A 55 -4.12 13.93 -13.74
CA LYS A 55 -3.75 15.36 -13.75
C LYS A 55 -3.18 15.79 -15.10
N ILE A 56 -2.34 14.96 -15.71
CA ILE A 56 -1.74 15.25 -17.03
C ILE A 56 -2.83 15.30 -18.10
N VAL A 57 -3.70 14.30 -18.14
CA VAL A 57 -4.81 14.24 -19.10
C VAL A 57 -5.74 15.45 -18.95
N ALA A 58 -6.11 15.79 -17.70
CA ALA A 58 -6.94 16.96 -17.44
C ALA A 58 -6.27 18.27 -17.91
N ALA A 59 -4.95 18.40 -17.73
CA ALA A 59 -4.21 19.57 -18.22
C ALA A 59 -4.19 19.66 -19.76
N ALA A 60 -4.02 18.53 -20.46
CA ALA A 60 -4.07 18.48 -21.91
C ALA A 60 -5.46 18.87 -22.45
N ILE A 61 -6.53 18.29 -21.89
CA ILE A 61 -7.90 18.65 -22.24
C ILE A 61 -8.15 20.14 -22.01
N LYS A 62 -7.64 20.69 -20.89
CA LYS A 62 -7.76 22.12 -20.60
C LYS A 62 -7.05 22.98 -21.64
N PHE A 63 -5.85 22.57 -22.07
CA PHE A 63 -5.09 23.26 -23.11
C PHE A 63 -5.86 23.32 -24.44
N ASP A 64 -6.46 22.20 -24.87
CA ASP A 64 -7.24 22.12 -26.11
C ASP A 64 -8.49 23.00 -26.08
N ILE A 65 -9.15 23.11 -24.91
CA ILE A 65 -10.29 24.01 -24.72
C ILE A 65 -9.88 25.48 -24.82
N ASP A 66 -8.72 25.85 -24.26
CA ASP A 66 -8.22 27.23 -24.23
C ASP A 66 -7.67 27.69 -25.60
N HIS A 67 -7.19 26.76 -26.43
CA HIS A 67 -6.67 27.03 -27.78
C HIS A 67 -7.47 26.27 -28.84
N PRO A 68 -8.71 26.70 -29.14
CA PRO A 68 -9.51 26.05 -30.17
C PRO A 68 -8.80 26.21 -31.53
N ILE A 69 -8.57 25.08 -32.21
CA ILE A 69 -8.08 25.08 -33.58
C ILE A 69 -9.22 25.59 -34.46
N ILE A 70 -9.19 26.87 -34.81
CA ILE A 70 -10.06 27.43 -35.83
C ILE A 70 -9.43 27.08 -37.18
N LEU A 71 -9.96 26.07 -37.85
CA LEU A 71 -9.65 25.79 -39.25
C LEU A 71 -10.27 26.93 -40.09
N PRO A 72 -9.48 27.69 -40.88
CA PRO A 72 -10.05 28.62 -41.84
C PRO A 72 -10.74 27.84 -42.97
N ASP A 73 -11.94 28.30 -43.37
CA ASP A 73 -12.71 27.80 -44.52
C ASP A 73 -11.99 28.04 -45.86
#